data_AF-A0A1H3XBG3-F1
#
_entry.id   AF-A0A1H3XBG3-F1
#
_cell.length_a   1.000
_cell.length_b   1.000
_cell.length_c   1.000
_cell.angle_alpha   90.00
_cell.angle_beta   90.00
_cell.angle_gamma   90.00
#
_symmetry.space_group_name_H-M   'P 1'
#
loop_
_entity.id
_entity.type
_entity.pdbx_description
1 polymer ?
#
loop_
_entity_poly.entity_id
_entity_poly.type
_entity_poly.pdbx_seq_one_letter_code
_entity_poly.pdbx_strand_id
1 'polypeptide(L)'
;MQYSTHQLVLFPVATADAPAIAPLESCLQTLGLLGESLGAGHFAVGEGFLSLVCFLGCSPDIELVPQENKPFCYIQLPCSAAMVDFQLIRKPLVQVREWVIIGNIHEAEAVPDAALLSALEAASGCRWKYAYRR
;
A
#
# COMPACT_ATOMS: atom_id res chain seq x y z
N MET A 1 -2.17 -18.18 -6.35
CA MET A 1 -2.29 -16.97 -5.50
C MET A 1 -3.48 -16.17 -6.00
N GLN A 2 -4.36 -15.72 -5.11
CA GLN A 2 -5.49 -14.88 -5.48
C GLN A 2 -5.30 -13.50 -4.86
N TYR A 3 -5.29 -12.45 -5.68
CA TYR A 3 -5.24 -11.08 -5.17
C TYR A 3 -6.67 -10.58 -4.95
N SER A 4 -6.91 -10.01 -3.78
CA SER A 4 -8.20 -9.39 -3.46
C SER A 4 -8.42 -8.12 -4.28
N THR A 5 -9.67 -7.88 -4.66
CA THR A 5 -10.07 -6.59 -5.25
C THR A 5 -10.14 -5.50 -4.19
N HIS A 6 -10.31 -5.86 -2.91
CA HIS A 6 -10.35 -4.92 -1.78
C HIS A 6 -8.94 -4.43 -1.42
N GLN A 7 -8.74 -3.13 -1.53
CA GLN A 7 -7.41 -2.55 -1.43
C GLN A 7 -7.44 -1.21 -0.69
N LEU A 8 -6.46 -1.03 0.18
CA LEU A 8 -6.10 0.26 0.78
C LEU A 8 -4.98 0.88 -0.07
N VAL A 9 -5.30 2.00 -0.72
CA VAL A 9 -4.38 2.74 -1.61
C VAL A 9 -3.84 3.93 -0.86
N LEU A 10 -2.52 4.02 -0.73
CA LEU A 10 -1.79 5.18 -0.24
C LEU A 10 -1.20 5.93 -1.43
N PHE A 11 -1.32 7.25 -1.44
CA PHE A 11 -0.89 8.08 -2.54
C PHE A 11 -0.46 9.48 -2.07
N PRO A 12 0.50 10.13 -2.76
CA PRO A 12 0.97 11.46 -2.41
C PRO A 12 -0.07 12.53 -2.73
N VAL A 13 -0.09 13.60 -1.93
CA VAL A 13 -0.92 14.78 -2.13
C VAL A 13 -0.13 15.82 -2.89
N ALA A 14 -0.40 15.94 -4.19
CA ALA A 14 0.17 16.91 -5.11
C ALA A 14 1.71 16.87 -5.23
N THR A 15 2.19 16.43 -6.40
CA THR A 15 3.60 16.57 -6.79
C THR A 15 3.68 17.12 -8.21
N ALA A 16 4.15 18.36 -8.37
CA ALA A 16 4.59 18.87 -9.68
C ALA A 16 5.93 18.24 -10.10
N ASP A 17 6.78 17.92 -9.12
CA ASP A 17 7.99 17.12 -9.25
C ASP A 17 7.86 15.87 -8.36
N ALA A 18 7.67 14.72 -8.98
CA ALA A 18 7.55 13.45 -8.27
C ALA A 18 8.94 12.91 -7.89
N PRO A 19 9.13 12.35 -6.68
CA PRO A 19 10.34 11.63 -6.33
C PRO A 19 10.46 10.33 -7.16
N ALA A 20 11.67 9.77 -7.25
CA ALA A 20 11.90 8.50 -7.92
C ALA A 20 11.30 7.32 -7.12
N ILE A 21 10.91 6.23 -7.79
CA ILE A 21 10.37 5.00 -7.18
C ILE A 21 11.39 4.31 -6.24
N ALA A 22 12.67 4.33 -6.60
CA ALA A 22 13.74 3.63 -5.88
C ALA A 22 13.88 4.00 -4.37
N PRO A 23 13.82 5.27 -3.94
CA PRO A 23 13.82 5.63 -2.53
C PRO A 23 12.57 5.15 -1.77
N LEU A 24 11.42 5.00 -2.44
CA LEU A 24 10.19 4.51 -1.80
C LEU A 24 10.32 3.04 -1.41
N GLU A 25 10.74 2.19 -2.35
CA GLU A 25 10.94 0.75 -2.11
C GLU A 25 11.95 0.52 -0.99
N SER A 26 13.09 1.21 -1.03
CA SER A 26 14.13 1.13 0.01
C SER A 26 13.62 1.54 1.40
N CYS A 27 12.79 2.59 1.47
CA CYS A 27 12.15 3.04 2.70
C CYS A 27 11.23 1.95 3.26
N LEU A 28 10.32 1.42 2.43
CA LEU A 28 9.36 0.40 2.85
C LEU A 28 10.02 -0.93 3.22
N GLN A 29 11.12 -1.29 2.56
CA GLN A 29 11.96 -2.43 2.92
C GLN A 29 12.56 -2.24 4.32
N THR A 30 13.12 -1.05 4.60
CA THR A 30 13.75 -0.72 5.90
C THR A 30 12.75 -0.69 7.04
N LEU A 31 11.51 -0.26 6.78
CA LEU A 31 10.42 -0.30 7.76
C LEU A 31 9.93 -1.72 8.05
N GLY A 32 10.35 -2.73 7.25
CA GLY A 32 9.83 -4.08 7.34
C GLY A 32 8.39 -4.21 6.82
N LEU A 33 7.91 -3.28 5.98
CA LEU A 33 6.61 -3.40 5.32
C LEU A 33 6.67 -4.41 4.16
N LEU A 34 7.79 -4.44 3.44
CA LEU A 34 8.01 -5.36 2.30
C LEU A 34 8.64 -6.67 2.77
N GLY A 35 8.00 -7.78 2.41
CA GLY A 35 8.54 -9.13 2.53
C GLY A 35 9.16 -9.62 1.22
N GLU A 36 9.00 -10.91 0.93
CA GLU A 36 9.50 -11.53 -0.31
C GLU A 36 8.83 -10.94 -1.56
N SER A 37 9.61 -10.73 -2.63
CA SER A 37 9.05 -10.28 -3.92
C SER A 37 8.26 -11.40 -4.58
N LEU A 38 7.01 -11.12 -4.93
CA LEU A 38 6.11 -12.02 -5.66
C LEU A 38 6.11 -11.75 -7.18
N GLY A 39 6.89 -10.75 -7.63
CA GLY A 39 7.01 -10.34 -9.02
C GLY A 39 6.04 -9.22 -9.44
N ALA A 40 6.38 -8.54 -10.54
CA ALA A 40 5.58 -7.45 -11.12
C ALA A 40 5.20 -6.34 -10.10
N GLY A 41 6.13 -5.99 -9.20
CA GLY A 41 5.91 -4.98 -8.16
C GLY A 41 5.04 -5.43 -6.99
N HIS A 42 4.72 -6.73 -6.89
CA HIS A 42 4.03 -7.31 -5.74
C HIS A 42 5.03 -7.91 -4.76
N PHE A 43 4.72 -7.80 -3.48
CA PHE A 43 5.50 -8.30 -2.36
C PHE A 43 4.58 -8.93 -1.33
N ALA A 44 5.05 -9.98 -0.66
CA ALA A 44 4.47 -10.41 0.59
C ALA A 44 4.57 -9.28 1.62
N VAL A 45 3.71 -9.31 2.63
CA VAL A 45 3.82 -8.41 3.78
C VAL A 45 5.05 -8.77 4.61
N GLY A 46 5.79 -7.76 5.04
CA GLY A 46 6.96 -7.92 5.90
C GLY A 46 6.61 -8.01 7.39
N GLU A 47 7.62 -8.26 8.20
CA GLU A 47 7.50 -8.43 9.67
C GLU A 47 6.95 -7.20 10.40
N GLY A 48 7.15 -5.99 9.85
CA GLY A 48 6.64 -4.73 10.41
C GLY A 48 5.19 -4.43 10.06
N PHE A 49 4.54 -5.23 9.19
CA PHE A 49 3.21 -4.96 8.67
C PHE A 49 2.15 -4.68 9.74
N LEU A 50 2.05 -5.56 10.76
CA LEU A 50 1.06 -5.43 11.83
C LEU A 50 1.31 -4.23 12.75
N SER A 51 2.52 -3.65 12.73
CA SER A 51 2.83 -2.41 13.45
C SER A 51 2.60 -1.15 12.62
N LEU A 52 2.60 -1.29 11.29
CA LEU A 52 2.45 -0.18 10.33
C LEU A 52 1.02 -0.01 9.81
N VAL A 53 0.13 -0.96 10.12
CA VAL A 53 -1.28 -0.96 9.73
C VAL A 53 -2.14 -1.17 10.97
N CYS A 54 -2.98 -0.19 11.29
CA CYS A 54 -3.90 -0.24 12.42
C CYS A 54 -5.22 -0.89 12.01
N PHE A 55 -5.52 -2.07 12.55
CA PHE A 55 -6.79 -2.75 12.35
C PHE A 55 -7.84 -2.23 13.34
N LEU A 56 -9.02 -1.89 12.83
CA LEU A 56 -10.09 -1.22 13.60
C LEU A 56 -11.13 -2.20 14.17
N GLY A 57 -10.99 -3.50 13.90
CA GLY A 57 -11.88 -4.56 14.37
C GLY A 57 -11.22 -5.50 15.40
N CYS A 58 -12.04 -6.24 16.14
CA CYS A 58 -11.58 -7.10 17.25
C CYS A 58 -11.01 -8.47 16.80
N SER A 59 -11.23 -8.88 15.55
CA SER A 59 -10.73 -10.15 14.99
C SER A 59 -10.77 -10.11 13.46
N PRO A 60 -9.93 -9.28 12.81
CA PRO A 60 -9.81 -9.29 11.35
C PRO A 60 -9.24 -10.64 10.90
N ASP A 61 -9.85 -11.24 9.87
CA ASP A 61 -9.37 -12.49 9.27
C ASP A 61 -8.24 -12.15 8.28
N ILE A 62 -7.01 -12.01 8.83
CA ILE A 62 -5.85 -11.56 8.07
C ILE A 62 -5.00 -12.76 7.67
N GLU A 63 -5.04 -13.11 6.40
CA GLU A 63 -4.11 -14.06 5.80
C GLU A 63 -2.87 -13.31 5.31
N LEU A 64 -1.75 -13.44 6.02
CA LEU A 64 -0.47 -12.78 5.65
C LEU A 64 0.36 -13.62 4.66
N VAL A 65 0.12 -14.94 4.65
CA VAL A 65 0.90 -15.89 3.86
C VAL A 65 0.10 -16.29 2.62
N PRO A 66 0.71 -16.28 1.42
CA PRO A 66 0.03 -16.72 0.21
C PRO A 66 -0.35 -18.19 0.30
N GLN A 67 -1.65 -18.48 0.23
CA GLN A 67 -2.20 -19.83 0.14
C GLN A 67 -2.85 -20.06 -1.24
N GLU A 68 -3.01 -21.33 -1.62
CA GLU A 68 -3.70 -21.68 -2.86
C GLU A 68 -5.20 -21.34 -2.74
N ASN A 69 -5.74 -20.61 -3.73
CA ASN A 69 -7.15 -20.22 -3.81
C ASN A 69 -7.73 -19.41 -2.63
N LYS A 70 -6.88 -18.68 -1.89
CA LYS A 70 -7.34 -17.72 -0.89
C LYS A 70 -6.74 -16.33 -1.12
N PRO A 71 -7.50 -15.25 -0.88
CA PRO A 71 -6.93 -13.92 -0.80
C PRO A 71 -6.02 -13.80 0.42
N PHE A 72 -4.97 -13.01 0.29
CA PHE A 72 -4.00 -12.72 1.34
C PHE A 72 -3.59 -11.25 1.26
N CYS A 73 -3.04 -10.71 2.33
CA CYS A 73 -2.47 -9.38 2.35
C CYS A 73 -1.14 -9.34 1.59
N TYR A 74 -1.00 -8.34 0.74
CA TYR A 74 0.20 -8.12 -0.06
C TYR A 74 0.46 -6.62 -0.16
N ILE A 75 1.71 -6.27 -0.47
CA ILE A 75 2.08 -4.91 -0.82
C ILE A 75 2.32 -4.85 -2.33
N GLN A 76 1.83 -3.80 -2.97
CA GLN A 76 2.12 -3.55 -4.37
C GLN A 76 2.63 -2.13 -4.56
N LEU A 77 3.69 -2.00 -5.36
CA LEU A 77 4.38 -0.77 -5.70
C LEU A 77 4.31 -0.52 -7.23
N PRO A 78 4.56 0.72 -7.70
CA PRO A 78 4.65 1.01 -9.12
C PRO A 78 5.86 0.30 -9.73
N CYS A 79 5.65 -0.49 -10.77
CA CYS A 79 6.72 -1.12 -11.54
C CYS A 79 7.20 -0.26 -12.72
N SER A 80 6.61 0.92 -12.89
CA SER A 80 6.96 1.90 -13.93
C SER A 80 6.61 3.31 -13.46
N ALA A 81 7.25 4.33 -14.03
CA ALA A 81 6.95 5.73 -13.75
C ALA A 81 5.70 6.26 -14.50
N ALA A 82 4.87 5.37 -15.05
CA ALA A 82 3.65 5.74 -15.75
C ALA A 82 2.62 6.30 -14.76
N MET A 83 1.83 7.27 -15.24
CA MET A 83 0.69 7.76 -14.47
C MET A 83 -0.44 6.73 -14.50
N VAL A 84 -1.00 6.45 -13.34
CA VAL A 84 -2.12 5.52 -13.18
C VAL A 84 -3.32 6.23 -12.58
N ASP A 85 -4.50 5.75 -12.95
CA ASP A 85 -5.78 6.27 -12.50
C ASP A 85 -6.36 5.35 -11.43
N PHE A 86 -6.65 5.91 -10.25
CA PHE A 86 -7.32 5.21 -9.17
C PHE A 86 -8.77 5.68 -9.04
N GLN A 87 -9.71 4.77 -9.27
CA GLN A 87 -11.11 4.93 -8.91
C GLN A 87 -11.29 4.52 -7.44
N LEU A 88 -11.35 5.51 -6.56
CA LEU A 88 -11.42 5.32 -5.11
C LEU A 88 -12.87 5.38 -4.60
N ILE A 89 -13.18 4.65 -3.54
CA ILE A 89 -14.51 4.64 -2.92
C ILE A 89 -14.81 6.04 -2.35
N ARG A 90 -15.95 6.62 -2.78
CA ARG A 90 -16.46 7.94 -2.32
C ARG A 90 -15.46 9.10 -2.50
N LYS A 91 -14.55 9.00 -3.47
CA LYS A 91 -13.55 10.03 -3.79
C LYS A 91 -13.51 10.29 -5.29
N PRO A 92 -13.05 11.48 -5.73
CA PRO A 92 -12.74 11.72 -7.14
C PRO A 92 -11.68 10.76 -7.66
N LEU A 93 -11.58 10.64 -8.99
CA LEU A 93 -10.48 9.95 -9.66
C LEU A 93 -9.14 10.58 -9.21
N VAL A 94 -8.18 9.73 -8.86
CA VAL A 94 -6.85 10.17 -8.46
C VAL A 94 -5.86 9.69 -9.52
N GLN A 95 -5.14 10.63 -10.14
CA GLN A 95 -4.06 10.32 -11.08
C GLN A 95 -2.72 10.51 -10.38
N VAL A 96 -1.93 9.45 -10.27
CA VAL A 96 -0.63 9.46 -9.56
C VAL A 96 0.39 8.57 -10.26
N ARG A 97 1.67 8.85 -10.03
CA ARG A 97 2.78 7.99 -10.47
C ARG A 97 3.24 7.07 -9.34
N GLU A 98 3.41 7.67 -8.17
CA GLU A 98 3.78 6.96 -6.94
C GLU A 98 2.53 6.58 -6.16
N TRP A 99 2.52 5.37 -5.65
CA TRP A 99 1.44 4.82 -4.85
C TRP A 99 1.94 3.58 -4.10
N VAL A 100 1.26 3.23 -3.01
CA VAL A 100 1.45 1.96 -2.32
C VAL A 100 0.07 1.34 -2.16
N ILE A 101 -0.10 0.11 -2.61
CA ILE A 101 -1.31 -0.67 -2.38
C ILE A 101 -1.03 -1.65 -1.26
N ILE A 102 -1.95 -1.70 -0.29
CA ILE A 102 -2.06 -2.78 0.68
C ILE A 102 -3.32 -3.57 0.31
N GLY A 103 -3.10 -4.78 -0.19
CA GLY A 103 -4.15 -5.65 -0.66
C GLY A 103 -4.86 -6.41 0.44
N ASN A 104 -6.07 -6.88 0.12
CA ASN A 104 -6.96 -7.61 1.03
C ASN A 104 -7.32 -6.81 2.29
N ILE A 105 -7.56 -5.51 2.12
CA ILE A 105 -8.04 -4.61 3.17
C ILE A 105 -9.39 -4.03 2.74
N HIS A 106 -10.44 -4.31 3.50
CA HIS A 106 -11.78 -3.81 3.24
C HIS A 106 -11.96 -2.37 3.74
N GLU A 107 -12.99 -1.67 3.23
CA GLU A 107 -13.33 -0.31 3.67
C GLU A 107 -13.53 -0.28 5.19
N ALA A 108 -12.81 0.62 5.86
CA ALA A 108 -12.83 0.79 7.32
C ALA A 108 -12.36 -0.41 8.16
N GLU A 109 -11.76 -1.44 7.54
CA GLU A 109 -11.16 -2.56 8.27
C GLU A 109 -9.83 -2.18 8.91
N ALA A 110 -8.98 -1.50 8.14
CA ALA A 110 -7.68 -1.04 8.59
C ALA A 110 -7.32 0.31 8.00
N VAL A 111 -6.44 1.03 8.69
CA VAL A 111 -5.86 2.32 8.27
C VAL A 111 -4.34 2.25 8.39
N PRO A 112 -3.57 3.00 7.59
CA PRO A 112 -2.13 3.07 7.80
C PRO A 112 -1.81 3.77 9.12
N ASP A 113 -0.82 3.26 9.84
CA ASP A 113 -0.31 3.91 11.04
C ASP A 113 0.35 5.26 10.69
N ALA A 114 0.38 6.18 11.66
CA ALA A 114 1.00 7.48 11.49
C ALA A 114 2.50 7.37 11.16
N ALA A 115 3.19 6.35 11.68
CA ALA A 115 4.60 6.08 11.39
C ALA A 115 4.81 5.72 9.91
N LEU A 116 3.91 4.92 9.32
CA LEU A 116 3.97 4.58 7.89
C LEU A 116 3.80 5.83 7.03
N LEU A 117 2.79 6.65 7.28
CA LEU A 117 2.56 7.88 6.52
C LEU A 117 3.71 8.88 6.67
N SER A 118 4.29 8.98 7.87
CA SER A 118 5.41 9.87 8.16
C SER A 118 6.69 9.42 7.44
N ALA A 119 6.96 8.11 7.39
CA ALA A 119 8.11 7.57 6.69
C ALA A 119 7.98 7.72 5.16
N LEU A 120 6.77 7.53 4.62
CA LEU A 120 6.48 7.80 3.20
C LEU A 120 6.70 9.28 2.87
N GLU A 121 6.22 10.20 3.72
CA GLU A 121 6.43 11.64 3.54
C GLU A 121 7.89 12.05 3.64
N ALA A 122 8.65 11.47 4.58
CA ALA A 122 10.08 11.73 4.71
C ALA A 122 10.87 11.24 3.48
N ALA A 123 10.50 10.09 2.92
CA ALA A 123 11.16 9.53 1.74
C ALA A 123 10.77 10.25 0.44
N SER A 124 9.53 10.71 0.32
CA SER A 124 9.00 11.33 -0.89
C SER A 124 9.10 12.86 -0.90
N GLY A 125 9.31 13.49 0.26
CA GLY A 125 9.27 14.94 0.44
C GLY A 125 7.87 15.56 0.33
N CYS A 126 6.81 14.75 0.35
CA CYS A 126 5.43 15.23 0.21
C CYS A 126 4.46 14.43 1.08
N ARG A 127 3.37 15.07 1.49
CA ARG A 127 2.38 14.44 2.36
C ARG A 127 1.63 13.31 1.64
N TRP A 128 1.36 12.21 2.34
CA TRP A 128 0.56 11.09 1.84
C TRP A 128 -0.87 11.08 2.40
N LYS A 129 -1.80 10.56 1.58
CA LYS A 129 -3.18 10.24 1.95
C LYS A 129 -3.45 8.78 1.63
N TYR A 130 -4.58 8.28 2.14
CA TYR A 130 -5.06 6.95 1.82
C TYR A 130 -6.55 6.97 1.49
N ALA A 131 -6.98 5.95 0.75
CA ALA A 131 -8.38 5.65 0.46
C ALA A 131 -8.55 4.18 0.10
N TYR A 132 -9.79 3.69 0.08
CA TYR A 132 -10.10 2.31 -0.27
C TYR A 132 -10.57 2.21 -1.73
N ARG A 133 -10.33 1.06 -2.37
CA ARG A 133 -10.93 0.69 -3.66
C ARG A 133 -11.37 -0.77 -3.70
N ARG A 134 -12.21 -1.10 -4.69
CA ARG A 134 -12.71 -2.44 -5.02
C ARG A 134 -12.90 -2.60 -6.53
#